data_AF-M1D191-F1
#
_entry.id   AF-M1D191-F1
#
_cell.length_a   1.000
_cell.length_b   1.000
_cell.length_c   1.000
_cell.angle_alpha   90.00
_cell.angle_beta   90.00
_cell.angle_gamma   90.00
#
_symmetry.space_group_name_H-M   'P 1'
#
loop_
_entity.id
_entity.type
_entity.pdbx_description
1 polymer ?
#
loop_
_entity_poly.entity_id
_entity_poly.type
_entity_poly.pdbx_seq_one_letter_code
_entity_poly.pdbx_strand_id
1 'polypeptide(L)'
;MSIINECFSKDTVEEILMSFEVEAHKLGNGWIQPVLKHLKKLSPTGLKITLRSIREGRKQTLSECLKKEFRISNNILRRTISNDFYEGIRAIVISKDNSPKWWPTTLDEVKDEQLNLIFKNFEQHLELQISENNEHRWKGKYDNSPYYYHINQAMKIQKVLPSTAPGIGLIQSAL
;
A
#
# COMPACT_ATOMS: atom_id res chain seq x y z
N MET A 1 -5.28 -16.70 8.56
CA MET A 1 -4.73 -16.03 7.36
C MET A 1 -5.59 -16.19 6.10
N SER A 2 -6.51 -17.17 6.00
CA SER A 2 -7.33 -17.38 4.78
C SER A 2 -8.15 -16.16 4.37
N ILE A 3 -8.87 -15.53 5.30
CA ILE A 3 -9.77 -14.39 5.02
C ILE A 3 -9.02 -13.18 4.44
N ILE A 4 -7.85 -12.86 4.99
CA ILE A 4 -7.03 -11.73 4.50
C ILE A 4 -6.64 -11.97 3.04
N ASN A 5 -6.13 -13.17 2.73
CA ASN A 5 -5.73 -13.54 1.38
C ASN A 5 -6.93 -13.55 0.43
N GLU A 6 -8.07 -14.05 0.87
CA GLU A 6 -9.31 -14.07 0.09
C GLU A 6 -9.81 -12.67 -0.23
N CYS A 7 -9.97 -11.80 0.78
CA CYS A 7 -10.45 -10.44 0.56
C CYS A 7 -9.48 -9.60 -0.27
N PHE A 8 -8.17 -9.67 0.00
CA PHE A 8 -7.17 -8.97 -0.81
C PHE A 8 -6.79 -9.71 -2.11
N SER A 9 -7.47 -10.81 -2.48
CA SER A 9 -7.26 -11.44 -3.79
C SER A 9 -8.00 -10.72 -4.91
N LYS A 10 -9.05 -9.95 -4.59
CA LYS A 10 -9.92 -9.26 -5.56
C LYS A 10 -9.17 -8.22 -6.40
N ASP A 11 -9.74 -7.88 -7.55
CA ASP A 11 -9.06 -7.10 -8.57
C ASP A 11 -9.20 -5.60 -8.33
N THR A 12 -10.30 -5.15 -7.73
CA THR A 12 -10.58 -3.73 -7.45
C THR A 12 -10.66 -3.42 -5.95
N VAL A 13 -10.51 -2.15 -5.58
CA VAL A 13 -10.62 -1.72 -4.17
C VAL A 13 -12.05 -1.94 -3.66
N GLU A 14 -13.03 -1.67 -4.53
CA GLU A 14 -14.46 -1.86 -4.31
C GLU A 14 -14.76 -3.32 -3.95
N GLU A 15 -14.27 -4.27 -4.74
CA GLU A 15 -14.45 -5.70 -4.47
C GLU A 15 -13.74 -6.14 -3.18
N ILE A 16 -12.55 -5.60 -2.89
CA ILE A 16 -11.84 -5.87 -1.63
C ILE A 16 -12.70 -5.42 -0.44
N LEU A 17 -13.23 -4.19 -0.48
CA LEU A 17 -14.07 -3.65 0.59
C LEU A 17 -15.36 -4.46 0.74
N MET A 18 -16.05 -4.78 -0.36
CA MET A 18 -17.25 -5.62 -0.34
C MET A 18 -16.95 -7.00 0.25
N SER A 19 -15.83 -7.63 -0.13
CA SER A 19 -15.43 -8.93 0.41
C SER A 19 -15.21 -8.87 1.91
N PHE A 20 -14.56 -7.80 2.41
CA PHE A 20 -14.42 -7.60 3.86
C PHE A 20 -15.75 -7.34 4.56
N GLU A 21 -16.68 -6.61 3.94
CA GLU A 21 -18.01 -6.37 4.50
C GLU A 21 -18.77 -7.67 4.72
N VAL A 22 -18.80 -8.56 3.72
CA VAL A 22 -19.40 -9.90 3.83
C VAL A 22 -18.78 -10.69 4.97
N GLU A 23 -17.45 -10.71 5.06
CA GLU A 23 -16.75 -11.44 6.13
C GLU A 23 -16.98 -10.84 7.52
N ALA A 24 -17.15 -9.52 7.61
CA ALA A 24 -17.37 -8.83 8.89
C ALA A 24 -18.72 -9.17 9.55
N HIS A 25 -19.68 -9.72 8.80
CA HIS A 25 -20.96 -10.19 9.33
C HIS A 25 -20.90 -11.61 9.92
N LYS A 26 -19.80 -12.35 9.71
CA LYS A 26 -19.65 -13.72 10.22
C LYS A 26 -19.17 -13.72 11.68
N LEU A 27 -19.63 -14.71 12.45
CA LEU A 27 -19.23 -14.89 13.84
C LEU A 27 -17.72 -15.11 13.95
N GLY A 28 -17.05 -14.41 14.87
CA GLY A 28 -15.59 -14.49 15.06
C GLY A 28 -14.77 -13.49 14.24
N ASN A 29 -15.38 -12.74 13.32
CA ASN A 29 -14.70 -11.79 12.44
C ASN A 29 -14.81 -10.31 12.88
N GLY A 30 -15.06 -10.05 14.16
CA GLY A 30 -15.25 -8.69 14.69
C GLY A 30 -14.06 -7.74 14.47
N TRP A 31 -12.86 -8.25 14.24
CA TRP A 31 -11.65 -7.48 13.94
C TRP A 31 -11.70 -6.77 12.58
N ILE A 32 -12.57 -7.21 11.65
CA ILE A 32 -12.67 -6.65 10.29
C ILE A 32 -13.33 -5.27 10.30
N GLN A 33 -14.30 -5.04 11.19
CA GLN A 33 -15.04 -3.78 11.26
C GLN A 33 -14.12 -2.56 11.47
N PRO A 34 -13.17 -2.57 12.43
CA PRO A 34 -12.16 -1.53 12.54
C PRO A 34 -11.32 -1.31 11.26
N VAL A 35 -10.94 -2.39 10.57
CA VAL A 35 -10.15 -2.33 9.33
C VAL A 35 -10.95 -1.65 8.21
N LEU A 36 -12.20 -2.06 8.00
CA LEU A 36 -13.11 -1.43 7.05
C LEU A 36 -13.30 0.06 7.35
N LYS A 37 -13.55 0.40 8.62
CA LYS A 37 -13.70 1.79 9.05
C LYS A 37 -12.43 2.61 8.78
N HIS A 38 -11.25 2.00 8.92
CA HIS A 38 -9.99 2.66 8.61
C HIS A 38 -9.83 2.85 7.10
N LEU A 39 -9.99 1.80 6.29
CA LEU A 39 -9.86 1.87 4.83
C LEU A 39 -10.82 2.91 4.23
N LYS A 40 -12.07 2.97 4.69
CA LYS A 40 -13.07 3.96 4.24
C LYS A 40 -12.74 5.41 4.60
N LYS A 41 -11.77 5.66 5.49
CA LYS A 41 -11.27 7.00 5.84
C LYS A 41 -10.06 7.41 5.01
N LEU A 42 -9.48 6.52 4.22
CA LEU A 42 -8.31 6.83 3.38
C LEU A 42 -8.75 7.47 2.06
N SER A 43 -7.81 8.11 1.37
CA SER A 43 -8.05 8.67 0.04
C SER A 43 -8.47 7.56 -0.94
N PRO A 44 -9.63 7.69 -1.61
CA PRO A 44 -10.05 6.76 -2.67
C PRO A 44 -9.02 6.65 -3.79
N THR A 45 -8.46 7.78 -4.21
CA THR A 45 -7.40 7.87 -5.21
C THR A 45 -6.16 7.10 -4.76
N GLY A 46 -5.70 7.33 -3.52
CA GLY A 46 -4.54 6.68 -2.95
C GLY A 46 -4.68 5.16 -2.85
N LEU A 47 -5.87 4.67 -2.47
CA LEU A 47 -6.17 3.24 -2.45
C LEU A 47 -6.04 2.60 -3.84
N LYS A 48 -6.63 3.22 -4.87
CA LYS A 48 -6.57 2.68 -6.24
C LYS A 48 -5.16 2.71 -6.82
N ILE A 49 -4.41 3.81 -6.63
CA ILE A 49 -2.99 3.91 -7.02
C ILE A 49 -2.19 2.78 -6.35
N THR A 50 -2.36 2.59 -5.04
CA THR A 50 -1.62 1.59 -4.26
C THR A 50 -1.90 0.18 -4.76
N LEU A 51 -3.19 -0.17 -4.93
CA LEU A 51 -3.58 -1.49 -5.42
C LEU A 51 -2.96 -1.75 -6.81
N ARG A 52 -3.13 -0.82 -7.75
CA ARG A 52 -2.56 -0.94 -9.10
C ARG A 52 -1.05 -1.10 -9.06
N SER A 53 -0.36 -0.28 -8.28
CA SER A 53 1.11 -0.37 -8.18
C SER A 53 1.57 -1.74 -7.67
N ILE A 54 0.94 -2.26 -6.61
CA ILE A 54 1.26 -3.59 -6.06
C ILE A 54 1.02 -4.68 -7.11
N ARG A 55 -0.12 -4.64 -7.82
CA ARG A 55 -0.47 -5.67 -8.81
C ARG A 55 0.49 -5.67 -10.00
N GLU A 56 0.81 -4.51 -10.55
CA GLU A 56 1.79 -4.38 -11.64
C GLU A 56 3.20 -4.80 -11.17
N GLY A 57 3.56 -4.44 -9.93
CA GLY A 57 4.88 -4.71 -9.35
C GLY A 57 5.22 -6.20 -9.23
N ARG A 58 4.21 -7.07 -9.10
CA ARG A 58 4.42 -8.53 -9.03
C ARG A 58 5.07 -9.13 -10.27
N LYS A 59 4.99 -8.44 -11.41
CA LYS A 59 5.53 -8.88 -12.70
C LYS A 59 6.79 -8.09 -13.11
N GLN A 60 7.27 -7.20 -12.25
CA GLN A 60 8.34 -6.24 -12.52
C GLN A 60 9.59 -6.56 -11.70
N THR A 61 10.75 -6.23 -12.27
CA THR A 61 12.01 -6.14 -11.55
C THR A 61 12.00 -4.97 -10.57
N LEU A 62 12.91 -4.98 -9.58
CA LEU A 62 13.08 -3.86 -8.67
C LEU A 62 13.34 -2.53 -9.41
N SER A 63 14.14 -2.54 -10.48
CA SER A 63 14.43 -1.33 -11.26
C SER A 63 13.18 -0.77 -11.92
N GLU A 64 12.31 -1.63 -12.45
CA GLU A 64 11.04 -1.21 -13.06
C GLU A 64 10.07 -0.67 -12.01
N CYS A 65 9.97 -1.34 -10.85
CA CYS A 65 9.19 -0.85 -9.72
C CYS A 65 9.67 0.53 -9.26
N LEU A 66 10.98 0.77 -9.12
CA LEU A 66 11.53 2.05 -8.70
C LEU A 66 11.23 3.17 -9.71
N LYS A 67 11.37 2.91 -11.02
CA LYS A 67 10.98 3.87 -12.07
C LYS A 67 9.50 4.21 -12.00
N LYS A 68 8.64 3.19 -11.81
CA LYS A 68 7.20 3.38 -11.64
C LYS A 68 6.85 4.20 -10.39
N GLU A 69 7.40 3.85 -9.23
CA GLU A 69 7.17 4.58 -7.98
C GLU A 69 7.69 6.03 -8.05
N PHE A 70 8.80 6.26 -8.76
CA PHE A 70 9.30 7.60 -9.05
C PHE A 70 8.28 8.44 -9.83
N ARG A 71 7.66 7.87 -10.88
CA ARG A 71 6.60 8.56 -11.65
C ARG A 71 5.37 8.83 -10.79
N ILE A 72 4.89 7.82 -10.05
CA ILE A 72 3.75 7.95 -9.14
C ILE A 72 3.99 9.09 -8.16
N SER A 73 5.13 9.08 -7.46
CA SER A 73 5.49 10.09 -6.46
C SER A 73 5.55 11.49 -7.07
N ASN A 74 6.21 11.66 -8.21
CA ASN A 74 6.31 12.96 -8.88
C ASN A 74 4.94 13.48 -9.34
N ASN A 75 4.09 12.62 -9.90
CA ASN A 75 2.76 13.01 -10.35
C ASN A 75 1.82 13.35 -9.18
N ILE A 76 1.95 12.65 -8.05
CA ILE A 76 1.24 13.00 -6.80
C ILE A 76 1.70 14.37 -6.29
N LEU A 77 3.00 14.64 -6.24
CA LEU A 77 3.55 15.93 -5.80
C LEU A 77 3.15 17.08 -6.74
N ARG A 78 3.06 16.81 -8.05
CA ARG A 78 2.59 17.78 -9.05
C ARG A 78 1.07 17.99 -9.03
N ARG A 79 0.33 17.25 -8.19
CA ARG A 79 -1.14 17.31 -8.09
C ARG A 79 -1.83 16.98 -9.41
N THR A 80 -1.25 16.05 -10.18
CA THR A 80 -1.69 15.75 -11.55
C THR A 80 -3.19 15.40 -11.63
N ILE A 81 -3.72 14.68 -10.64
CA ILE A 81 -5.15 14.31 -10.61
C ILE A 81 -5.88 14.66 -9.31
N SER A 82 -5.16 14.98 -8.23
CA SER A 82 -5.77 15.25 -6.91
C SER A 82 -4.79 16.01 -6.00
N ASN A 83 -5.35 16.70 -4.99
CA ASN A 83 -4.62 17.36 -3.91
C ASN A 83 -4.48 16.49 -2.64
N ASP A 84 -4.94 15.24 -2.67
CA ASP A 84 -5.05 14.37 -1.49
C ASP A 84 -3.75 14.23 -0.70
N PHE A 85 -2.57 14.24 -1.35
CA PHE A 85 -1.31 14.19 -0.64
C PHE A 85 -1.12 15.39 0.32
N TYR A 86 -1.40 16.60 -0.17
CA TYR A 86 -1.29 17.81 0.63
C TYR A 86 -2.41 17.89 1.68
N GLU A 87 -3.61 17.46 1.33
CA GLU A 87 -4.74 17.40 2.27
C GLU A 87 -4.48 16.42 3.41
N GLY A 88 -3.86 15.27 3.12
CA GLY A 88 -3.49 14.29 4.14
C GLY A 88 -2.45 14.85 5.10
N ILE A 89 -1.42 15.52 4.58
CA ILE A 89 -0.43 16.23 5.40
C ILE A 89 -1.11 17.31 6.25
N ARG A 90 -2.01 18.10 5.65
CA ARG A 90 -2.75 19.13 6.36
C ARG A 90 -3.53 18.53 7.53
N ALA A 91 -4.35 17.52 7.27
CA ALA A 91 -5.23 16.91 8.27
C ALA A 91 -4.47 16.23 9.42
N ILE A 92 -3.37 15.55 9.11
CA ILE A 92 -2.64 14.71 10.09
C ILE A 92 -1.56 15.51 10.83
N VAL A 93 -0.78 16.33 10.11
CA VAL A 93 0.44 16.95 10.66
C VAL A 93 0.21 18.41 11.03
N ILE A 94 -0.45 19.18 10.16
CA ILE A 94 -0.58 20.64 10.31
C ILE A 94 -1.74 20.98 11.25
N SER A 95 -2.96 20.63 10.83
CA SER A 95 -4.19 20.92 11.57
C SER A 95 -4.47 19.89 12.66
N LYS A 96 -3.96 18.66 12.51
CA LYS A 96 -4.17 17.54 13.45
C LYS A 96 -5.65 17.24 13.73
N ASP A 97 -6.52 17.53 12.78
CA ASP A 97 -7.97 17.31 12.89
C ASP A 97 -8.36 15.85 12.61
N ASN A 98 -7.47 15.08 11.97
CA ASN A 98 -7.74 13.71 11.49
C ASN A 98 -9.00 13.61 10.62
N SER A 99 -9.37 14.71 9.95
CA SER A 99 -10.57 14.82 9.10
C SER A 99 -10.17 15.36 7.71
N PRO A 100 -9.42 14.57 6.93
CA PRO A 100 -9.05 14.95 5.58
C PRO A 100 -10.28 15.02 4.66
N LYS A 101 -10.29 16.02 3.78
CA LYS A 101 -11.32 16.26 2.77
C LYS A 101 -10.85 15.75 1.42
N TRP A 102 -10.92 14.44 1.22
CA TRP A 102 -10.47 13.80 0.00
C TRP A 102 -11.27 14.25 -1.22
N TRP A 103 -10.57 14.33 -2.36
CA TRP A 103 -11.20 14.53 -3.65
C TRP A 103 -10.52 13.66 -4.72
N PRO A 104 -11.28 12.81 -5.44
CA PRO A 104 -12.70 12.52 -5.28
C PRO A 104 -13.07 11.89 -3.93
N THR A 105 -14.36 11.96 -3.56
CA THR A 105 -14.83 11.54 -2.23
C THR A 105 -15.17 10.06 -2.14
N THR A 106 -15.46 9.44 -3.28
CA THR A 106 -15.85 8.03 -3.39
C THR A 106 -14.96 7.29 -4.39
N LEU A 107 -14.93 5.96 -4.29
CA LEU A 107 -14.14 5.12 -5.19
C LEU A 107 -14.64 5.19 -6.64
N ASP A 108 -15.96 5.21 -6.84
CA ASP A 108 -16.60 5.25 -8.17
C ASP A 108 -16.28 6.53 -8.96
N GLU A 109 -15.99 7.63 -8.26
CA GLU A 109 -15.60 8.90 -8.89
C GLU A 109 -14.16 8.90 -9.38
N VAL A 110 -13.32 7.95 -8.94
CA VAL A 110 -11.93 7.83 -9.39
C VAL A 110 -11.90 7.06 -10.70
N LYS A 111 -11.65 7.77 -11.79
CA LYS A 111 -11.67 7.23 -13.14
C LYS A 111 -10.32 6.64 -13.56
N ASP A 112 -10.37 5.54 -14.31
CA ASP A 112 -9.16 4.87 -14.81
C ASP A 112 -8.33 5.77 -15.73
N GLU A 113 -8.97 6.65 -16.51
CA GLU A 113 -8.28 7.61 -17.37
C GLU A 113 -7.41 8.59 -16.55
N GLN A 114 -7.90 9.01 -15.37
CA GLN A 114 -7.12 9.85 -14.46
C GLN A 114 -5.97 9.05 -13.86
N LEU A 115 -6.22 7.83 -13.41
CA LEU A 115 -5.16 6.96 -12.88
C LEU A 115 -4.07 6.74 -13.93
N ASN A 116 -4.40 6.56 -15.21
CA ASN A 116 -3.41 6.40 -16.28
C ASN A 116 -2.43 7.57 -16.38
N LEU A 117 -2.83 8.79 -16.03
CA LEU A 117 -1.93 9.95 -16.00
C LEU A 117 -0.83 9.83 -14.94
N ILE A 118 -1.14 9.19 -13.80
CA ILE A 118 -0.17 8.96 -12.71
C ILE A 118 0.93 7.98 -13.12
N PHE A 119 0.59 6.98 -13.92
CA PHE A 119 1.50 5.91 -14.36
C PHE A 119 2.18 6.20 -15.71
N LYS A 120 1.84 7.32 -16.37
CA LYS A 120 2.41 7.70 -17.66
C LYS A 120 3.93 7.85 -17.55
N ASN A 121 4.66 7.27 -18.51
CA ASN A 121 6.10 7.41 -18.62
C ASN A 121 6.48 8.90 -18.78
N PHE A 122 7.57 9.30 -18.15
CA PHE A 122 8.19 10.59 -18.46
C PHE A 122 9.07 10.49 -19.70
N GLU A 123 9.45 11.65 -20.24
CA GLU A 123 10.50 11.72 -21.26
C GLU A 123 11.80 11.12 -20.70
N GLN A 124 12.61 10.50 -21.56
CA GLN A 124 13.78 9.73 -21.12
C GLN A 124 14.73 10.54 -20.22
N HIS A 125 14.89 11.83 -20.50
CA HIS A 125 15.77 12.73 -19.73
C HIS A 125 15.19 13.16 -18.37
N LEU A 126 13.88 12.95 -18.14
CA LEU A 126 13.17 13.23 -16.88
C LEU A 126 12.90 11.96 -16.07
N GLU A 127 13.14 10.79 -16.65
CA GLU A 127 12.92 9.50 -16.00
C GLU A 127 14.00 9.20 -14.97
N LEU A 128 13.67 8.39 -13.96
CA LEU A 128 14.66 7.90 -13.01
C LEU A 128 15.72 7.06 -13.72
N GLN A 129 16.96 7.56 -13.73
CA GLN A 129 18.11 6.85 -14.25
C GLN A 129 18.65 5.91 -13.18
N ILE A 130 18.54 4.61 -13.43
CA ILE A 130 19.10 3.57 -12.57
C ILE A 130 20.24 2.94 -13.36
N SER A 131 21.45 2.96 -12.80
CA SER A 131 22.59 2.30 -13.42
C SER A 131 22.32 0.80 -13.51
N GLU A 132 22.50 0.23 -14.70
CA GLU A 132 22.47 -1.22 -14.92
C GLU A 132 23.76 -1.91 -14.45
N ASN A 133 24.82 -1.11 -14.22
CA ASN A 133 26.10 -1.61 -13.76
C ASN A 133 26.01 -1.97 -12.27
N ASN A 134 26.29 -3.23 -11.94
CA ASN A 134 26.31 -3.73 -10.57
C ASN A 134 27.55 -3.29 -9.76
N GLU A 135 28.31 -2.28 -10.23
CA GLU A 135 29.53 -1.81 -9.59
C GLU A 135 29.27 -1.30 -8.17
N HIS A 136 28.16 -0.59 -7.98
CA HIS A 136 27.72 -0.08 -6.67
C HIS A 136 26.60 -0.92 -6.05
N ARG A 137 26.19 -2.02 -6.70
CA ARG A 137 25.18 -2.90 -6.13
C ARG A 137 25.79 -3.62 -4.95
N TRP A 138 25.19 -3.44 -3.77
CA TRP A 138 25.59 -4.18 -2.58
C TRP A 138 25.56 -5.69 -2.87
N LYS A 139 26.74 -6.33 -2.84
CA LYS A 139 26.93 -7.74 -3.19
C LYS A 139 26.71 -8.69 -2.00
N GLY A 140 26.37 -8.15 -0.83
CA GLY A 140 26.10 -8.98 0.34
C GLY A 140 24.85 -9.85 0.10
N LYS A 141 24.83 -11.02 0.73
CA LYS A 141 23.57 -11.74 0.91
C LYS A 141 22.80 -11.01 2.00
N TYR A 142 21.50 -10.76 1.78
CA TYR A 142 20.62 -10.19 2.80
C TYR A 142 20.80 -10.91 4.15
N ASP A 143 20.98 -12.23 4.10
CA ASP A 143 21.24 -13.12 5.23
C ASP A 143 22.47 -12.77 6.08
N ASN A 144 23.42 -12.05 5.49
CA ASN A 144 24.64 -11.60 6.13
C ASN A 144 24.58 -10.12 6.55
N SER A 145 23.43 -9.46 6.36
CA SER A 145 23.24 -8.10 6.85
C SER A 145 22.94 -8.10 8.36
N PRO A 146 23.35 -7.06 9.11
CA PRO A 146 22.95 -6.89 10.51
C PRO A 146 21.43 -6.94 10.72
N TYR A 147 20.64 -6.63 9.68
CA TYR A 147 19.18 -6.60 9.70
C TYR A 147 18.51 -7.99 9.63
N TYR A 148 19.21 -9.01 9.10
CA TYR A 148 18.66 -10.36 8.94
C TYR A 148 18.26 -11.00 10.27
N TYR A 149 19.07 -10.77 11.32
CA TYR A 149 18.86 -11.39 12.62
C TYR A 149 17.58 -10.90 13.31
N HIS A 150 17.24 -9.63 13.12
CA HIS A 150 16.05 -9.02 13.72
C HIS A 150 14.76 -9.51 13.07
N ILE A 151 14.76 -9.68 11.75
CA ILE A 151 13.57 -10.10 11.00
C ILE A 151 13.30 -11.60 11.18
N ASN A 152 14.35 -12.44 11.23
CA ASN A 152 14.15 -13.87 11.48
C ASN A 152 13.77 -14.19 12.92
N GLN A 153 14.13 -13.37 13.91
CA GLN A 153 13.57 -13.52 15.26
C GLN A 153 12.06 -13.25 15.26
N ALA A 154 11.60 -12.19 14.59
CA ALA A 154 10.17 -11.90 14.46
C ALA A 154 9.41 -13.05 13.76
N MET A 155 9.97 -13.63 12.69
CA MET A 155 9.36 -14.79 12.02
C MET A 155 9.44 -16.09 12.82
N LYS A 156 10.50 -16.32 13.61
CA LYS A 156 10.61 -17.48 14.51
C LYS A 156 9.62 -17.38 15.68
N ILE A 157 9.42 -16.19 16.24
CA ILE A 157 8.41 -15.96 17.29
C ILE A 157 7.00 -16.29 16.77
N GLN A 158 6.71 -15.98 15.50
CA GLN A 158 5.42 -16.32 14.87
C GLN A 158 5.24 -17.83 14.61
N LYS A 159 6.32 -18.61 14.55
CA LYS A 159 6.28 -20.10 14.42
C LYS A 159 6.21 -20.83 15.76
N VAL A 160 6.54 -20.18 16.88
CA VAL A 160 6.61 -20.81 18.21
C VAL A 160 5.38 -20.51 19.08
N LEU A 161 4.55 -19.53 18.71
CA LEU A 161 3.30 -19.23 19.42
C LEU A 161 2.17 -20.19 18.98
N PRO A 162 1.52 -20.93 19.90
CA PRO A 162 0.34 -21.72 19.60
C PRO A 162 -0.79 -20.81 19.08
N SER A 163 -1.57 -21.31 18.12
CA SER A 163 -2.65 -20.58 17.42
C SER A 163 -3.86 -20.16 18.30
N THR A 164 -3.72 -20.11 19.62
CA THR A 164 -4.84 -20.01 20.57
C THR A 164 -4.61 -19.03 21.74
N ALA A 165 -3.66 -18.09 21.66
CA ALA A 165 -3.53 -17.03 22.67
C ALA A 165 -4.23 -15.72 22.21
N PRO A 166 -5.28 -15.23 22.91
CA PRO A 166 -5.96 -13.99 22.55
C PRO A 166 -5.10 -12.79 22.98
N GLY A 167 -4.71 -11.92 22.05
CA GLY A 167 -4.19 -10.59 22.42
C GLY A 167 -3.08 -9.97 21.57
N ILE A 168 -2.46 -10.67 20.61
CA ILE A 168 -1.27 -10.15 19.89
C ILE A 168 -1.64 -9.65 18.47
N GLY A 169 -2.84 -9.08 18.30
CA GLY A 169 -3.35 -8.60 17.01
C GLY A 169 -2.90 -7.18 16.61
N LEU A 170 -1.98 -6.54 17.35
CA LEU A 170 -1.75 -5.08 17.24
C LEU A 170 -0.43 -4.65 16.61
N ILE A 171 0.46 -5.56 16.19
CA ILE A 171 1.75 -5.16 15.57
C ILE A 171 1.84 -5.52 14.08
N GLN A 172 0.81 -6.14 13.50
CA GLN A 172 0.83 -6.57 12.09
C GLN A 172 0.32 -5.51 11.09
N SER A 173 0.07 -4.27 11.52
CA SER A 173 -0.47 -3.19 10.67
C SER A 173 0.53 -2.09 10.29
N ALA A 174 1.84 -2.33 10.43
CA ALA A 174 2.85 -1.39 9.98
C ALA A 174 4.06 -2.14 9.42
N LEU A 175 3.90 -2.68 8.20
CA LEU A 175 4.91 -2.82 7.14
C LEU A 175 4.24 -3.46 5.91
#